data_AF-C1LIL4-F1
#
_entry.id   AF-C1LIL4-F1
#
_cell.length_a   1.000
_cell.length_b   1.000
_cell.length_c   1.000
_cell.angle_alpha   90.00
_cell.angle_beta   90.00
_cell.angle_gamma   90.00
#
_symmetry.space_group_name_H-M   'P 1'
#
loop_
_entity.id
_entity.type
_entity.pdbx_description
1 polymer ?
#
loop_
_entity_poly.entity_id
_entity_poly.type
_entity_poly.pdbx_seq_one_letter_code
_entity_poly.pdbx_strand_id
1 'polypeptide(L)'
;MRLIARLAANVGCQTQNITSLQFSKYVVPLPSKAVIHISFDKQRIIHKGRSLTDPDALISSFGLTSGSKVMVLGSVDKLDPDEAEKLVKAKDISEAVDSQLSDLLSKLHILSQGDSSCSEVTVHVKSTIDIMERCMRTLELLDSVRLPYNCESERACRKKLVDTLQEFLVRADKLRAEFLLLAKTRN
;
A
#
# COMPACT_ATOMS: atom_id res chain seq x y z
N MET A 1 4.31 40.68 19.18
CA MET A 1 2.83 40.67 19.18
C MET A 1 2.35 39.28 19.61
N ARG A 2 1.61 39.18 20.71
CA ARG A 2 0.93 37.94 21.12
C ARG A 2 -0.43 37.90 20.43
N LEU A 3 -0.61 37.01 19.45
CA LEU A 3 -1.90 36.82 18.81
C LEU A 3 -2.73 35.87 19.70
N ILE A 4 -3.75 36.39 20.38
CA ILE A 4 -4.71 35.55 21.09
C ILE A 4 -5.68 35.03 20.03
N ALA A 5 -5.44 33.81 19.57
CA ALA A 5 -6.33 33.12 18.64
C ALA A 5 -7.19 32.13 19.41
N ARG A 6 -8.52 32.32 19.37
CA ARG A 6 -9.48 31.28 19.75
C ARG A 6 -9.58 30.31 18.58
N LEU A 7 -9.02 29.12 18.73
CA LEU A 7 -9.09 28.08 17.70
C LEU A 7 -10.06 27.01 18.18
N ALA A 8 -11.14 26.78 17.42
CA ALA A 8 -12.04 25.65 17.69
C ALA A 8 -11.47 24.42 16.97
N ALA A 9 -10.85 23.51 17.73
CA ALA A 9 -10.41 22.20 17.23
C ALA A 9 -11.58 21.22 17.36
N ASN A 10 -11.98 20.59 16.26
CA ASN A 10 -12.95 19.51 16.28
C ASN A 10 -12.21 18.17 16.27
N VAL A 11 -12.29 17.42 17.36
CA VAL A 11 -11.75 16.07 17.51
C VAL A 11 -12.95 15.14 17.66
N GLY A 12 -13.40 14.53 16.56
CA GLY A 12 -14.70 13.85 16.52
C GLY A 12 -15.87 14.84 16.71
N CYS A 13 -16.87 14.49 17.53
CA CYS A 13 -18.01 15.36 17.88
C CYS A 13 -17.67 16.44 18.95
N GLN A 14 -16.41 16.59 19.35
CA GLN A 14 -16.02 17.55 20.39
C GLN A 14 -15.32 18.77 19.81
N THR A 15 -15.96 19.94 19.94
CA THR A 15 -15.34 21.24 19.69
C THR A 15 -14.67 21.78 20.94
N GLN A 16 -13.38 22.09 20.87
CA GLN A 16 -12.64 22.69 21.99
C GLN A 16 -12.01 24.02 21.58
N ASN A 17 -12.17 25.05 22.43
CA ASN A 17 -11.58 26.38 22.23
C ASN A 17 -10.17 26.42 22.84
N ILE A 18 -9.16 26.57 22.00
CA ILE A 18 -7.77 26.70 22.42
C ILE A 18 -7.44 28.19 22.53
N THR A 19 -7.01 28.65 23.71
CA THR A 19 -6.90 30.09 24.04
C THR A 19 -5.46 30.62 24.08
N SER A 20 -4.43 29.77 23.99
CA SER A 20 -3.03 30.23 23.96
C SER A 20 -2.17 29.38 23.04
N LEU A 21 -2.11 29.78 21.77
CA LEU A 21 -1.15 29.25 20.82
C LEU A 21 -0.09 30.32 20.59
N GLN A 22 1.15 30.06 21.02
CA GLN A 22 2.30 30.80 20.48
C GLN A 22 2.45 30.38 19.02
N PHE A 23 1.73 31.05 18.13
CA PHE A 23 1.95 30.92 16.70
C PHE A 23 3.30 31.57 16.37
N SER A 24 4.37 30.77 16.38
CA SER A 24 5.52 31.07 15.53
C SER A 24 5.04 31.04 14.08
N LYS A 25 5.73 31.76 13.19
CA LYS A 25 5.28 32.08 11.81
C LYS A 25 4.88 30.87 10.93
N TYR A 26 5.21 29.65 11.35
CA TYR A 26 5.02 28.39 10.64
C TYR A 26 3.80 27.62 11.18
N VAL A 27 3.34 26.59 10.47
CA VAL A 27 2.35 25.63 10.98
C VAL A 27 2.97 24.88 12.16
N VAL A 28 2.97 25.51 13.33
CA VAL A 28 3.38 24.88 14.58
C VAL A 28 2.19 24.05 15.06
N PRO A 29 2.38 22.75 15.34
CA PRO A 29 1.28 21.93 15.83
C PRO A 29 0.85 22.38 17.24
N LEU A 30 -0.41 22.11 17.57
CA LEU A 30 -1.07 22.59 18.78
C LEU A 30 -0.34 22.08 20.04
N PRO A 31 -0.13 22.91 21.07
CA PRO A 31 0.55 22.53 22.28
C PRO A 31 -0.32 21.62 23.13
N SER A 32 0.35 20.58 23.61
CA SER A 32 0.05 19.77 24.79
C SER A 32 -1.06 18.72 24.67
N LYS A 33 -0.67 17.49 25.04
CA LYS A 33 -1.48 16.31 25.37
C LYS A 33 -2.63 16.58 26.38
N ALA A 34 -2.73 17.79 26.94
CA ALA A 34 -3.73 18.16 27.94
C ALA A 34 -5.10 18.46 27.33
N VAL A 35 -5.19 18.75 26.03
CA VAL A 35 -6.44 19.17 25.36
C VAL A 35 -6.89 18.13 24.33
N ILE A 36 -5.94 17.45 23.68
CA ILE A 36 -6.20 16.45 22.64
C ILE A 36 -5.42 15.18 23.00
N HIS A 37 -6.11 14.04 23.14
CA HIS A 37 -5.53 12.70 23.43
C HIS A 37 -4.73 12.11 22.25
N ILE A 38 -4.17 12.95 21.39
CA ILE A 38 -3.43 12.56 20.18
C ILE A 38 -2.03 13.16 20.32
N SER A 39 -0.99 12.32 20.23
CA SER A 39 0.39 12.78 20.26
C SER A 39 0.68 13.79 19.16
N PHE A 40 1.55 14.76 19.42
CA PHE A 40 1.95 15.84 18.50
C PHE A 40 2.35 15.32 17.11
N ASP A 41 3.17 14.26 17.07
CA ASP A 41 3.64 13.63 15.82
C ASP A 41 2.56 12.86 15.06
N LYS A 42 1.32 12.85 15.57
CA LYS A 42 0.18 12.05 15.09
C LYS A 42 -1.03 12.94 14.81
N GLN A 43 -0.85 14.25 14.61
CA GLN A 43 -1.95 15.18 14.37
C GLN A 43 -1.93 15.68 12.93
N ARG A 44 -3.00 15.39 12.18
CA ARG A 44 -3.26 15.98 10.86
C ARG A 44 -4.28 17.10 11.01
N ILE A 45 -3.89 18.32 10.66
CA ILE A 45 -4.74 19.51 10.74
C ILE A 45 -5.40 19.76 9.37
N ILE A 46 -6.72 19.95 9.35
CA ILE A 46 -7.50 20.28 8.14
C ILE A 46 -8.21 21.62 8.32
N HIS A 47 -8.03 22.52 7.37
CA HIS A 47 -8.67 23.83 7.31
C HIS A 47 -9.30 24.05 5.93
N LYS A 48 -10.60 24.40 5.88
CA LYS A 48 -11.34 24.65 4.62
C LYS A 48 -11.14 23.58 3.54
N GLY A 49 -11.12 22.31 3.93
CA GLY A 49 -10.93 21.17 3.03
C GLY A 49 -9.47 20.91 2.60
N ARG A 50 -8.49 21.69 3.05
CA ARG A 50 -7.06 21.46 2.80
C ARG A 50 -6.38 20.88 4.03
N SER A 51 -5.56 19.85 3.82
CA SER A 51 -4.70 19.30 4.86
C SER A 51 -3.43 20.13 4.96
N LEU A 52 -3.09 20.52 6.19
CA LEU A 52 -1.89 21.29 6.52
C LEU A 52 -0.82 20.30 6.94
N THR A 53 -0.16 19.68 5.95
CA THR A 53 0.86 18.65 6.17
C THR A 53 2.27 19.22 6.14
N ASP A 54 2.46 20.41 5.55
CA ASP A 54 3.77 21.03 5.36
C ASP A 54 4.21 21.84 6.60
N PRO A 55 5.28 21.42 7.30
CA PRO A 55 5.78 22.14 8.48
C PRO A 55 6.40 23.50 8.13
N ASP A 56 6.86 23.68 6.89
CA ASP A 56 7.54 24.90 6.43
C ASP A 56 6.60 25.95 5.84
N ALA A 57 5.33 25.60 5.64
CA ALA A 57 4.36 26.52 5.07
C ALA A 57 3.83 27.51 6.14
N LEU A 58 3.64 28.77 5.75
CA LEU A 58 3.16 29.83 6.63
C LEU A 58 1.64 29.70 6.87
N ILE A 59 1.19 29.90 8.11
CA ILE A 59 -0.25 29.87 8.45
C ILE A 59 -1.07 30.90 7.66
N SER A 60 -0.45 32.03 7.31
CA SER A 60 -1.06 33.08 6.49
C SER A 60 -1.34 32.64 5.06
N SER A 61 -0.54 31.73 4.48
CA SER A 61 -0.79 31.22 3.13
C SER A 61 -2.05 30.34 3.08
N PHE A 62 -2.43 29.74 4.21
CA PHE A 62 -3.64 28.95 4.35
C PHE A 62 -4.87 29.75 4.84
N GLY A 63 -4.72 31.07 5.03
CA GLY A 63 -5.80 31.97 5.42
C GLY A 63 -6.34 31.71 6.83
N LEU A 64 -5.49 31.22 7.73
CA LEU A 64 -5.82 31.01 9.14
C LEU A 64 -5.66 32.33 9.91
N THR A 65 -6.78 32.86 10.38
CA THR A 65 -6.85 34.05 11.24
C THR A 65 -7.39 33.69 12.63
N SER A 66 -7.27 34.61 13.59
CA SER A 66 -7.91 34.45 14.91
C SER A 66 -9.42 34.16 14.73
N GLY A 67 -9.94 33.11 15.39
CA GLY A 67 -11.33 32.65 15.23
C GLY A 67 -11.57 31.58 14.16
N SER A 68 -10.52 31.15 13.43
CA SER A 68 -10.65 30.09 12.42
C SER A 68 -10.93 28.72 13.05
N LYS A 69 -11.77 27.93 12.40
CA LYS A 69 -12.10 26.55 12.81
C LYS A 69 -11.19 25.57 12.10
N VAL A 70 -10.56 24.66 12.83
CA VAL A 70 -9.72 23.60 12.27
C VAL A 70 -10.21 22.23 12.73
N MET A 71 -10.04 21.24 11.88
CA MET A 71 -10.31 19.84 12.24
C MET A 71 -8.98 19.15 12.50
N VAL A 72 -8.87 18.44 13.63
CA VAL A 72 -7.65 17.71 13.99
C VAL A 72 -7.98 16.23 13.94
N LEU A 73 -7.33 15.51 13.02
CA LEU A 73 -7.41 14.06 12.89
C LEU A 73 -6.18 13.42 13.54
N GLY A 74 -6.38 12.29 14.20
CA GLY A 74 -5.26 11.43 14.60
C GLY A 74 -4.71 10.70 13.40
N SER A 75 -3.48 10.98 12.99
CA SER A 75 -2.73 10.22 12.01
C SER A 75 -1.97 9.07 12.70
N VAL A 76 -2.12 7.85 12.19
CA VAL A 76 -1.32 6.70 12.63
C VAL A 76 -0.17 6.59 11.64
N ASP A 77 0.87 7.42 11.79
CA ASP A 77 1.92 7.59 10.78
C ASP A 77 2.90 6.42 10.67
N LYS A 78 2.69 5.35 11.43
CA LYS A 78 3.48 4.14 11.31
C LYS A 78 2.56 3.02 10.89
N LEU A 79 2.71 2.60 9.63
CA LEU A 79 2.32 1.27 9.23
C LEU A 79 2.92 0.30 10.25
N ASP A 80 2.12 -0.62 10.76
CA ASP A 80 2.61 -1.65 11.66
C ASP A 80 3.80 -2.34 10.99
N PRO A 81 4.97 -2.45 11.65
CA PRO A 81 6.11 -3.13 11.06
C PRO A 81 5.78 -4.53 10.55
N ASP A 82 4.84 -5.25 11.19
CA ASP A 82 4.37 -6.56 10.72
C ASP A 82 3.64 -6.47 9.37
N GLU A 83 2.80 -5.45 9.18
CA GLU A 83 2.06 -5.23 7.93
C GLU A 83 2.98 -4.75 6.80
N ALA A 84 4.00 -3.95 7.13
CA ALA A 84 5.05 -3.57 6.18
C ALA A 84 5.86 -4.79 5.73
N GLU A 85 6.21 -5.69 6.65
CA GLU A 85 6.95 -6.91 6.35
C GLU A 85 6.17 -7.84 5.39
N LYS A 86 4.85 -7.95 5.55
CA LYS A 86 4.01 -8.74 4.62
C LYS A 86 4.04 -8.18 3.20
N LEU A 87 4.02 -6.85 3.03
CA LEU A 87 4.13 -6.24 1.70
C LEU A 87 5.49 -6.50 1.05
N VAL A 88 6.58 -6.45 1.82
CA VAL A 88 7.93 -6.78 1.33
C VAL A 88 7.99 -8.26 0.91
N LYS A 89 7.52 -9.18 1.76
CA LYS A 89 7.46 -10.61 1.44
C LYS A 89 6.66 -10.88 0.17
N ALA A 90 5.51 -10.23 0.00
CA ALA A 90 4.68 -10.39 -1.20
C ALA A 90 5.40 -9.89 -2.46
N LYS A 91 6.17 -8.81 -2.34
CA LYS A 91 7.00 -8.29 -3.44
C LYS A 91 8.11 -9.27 -3.82
N ASP A 92 8.84 -9.80 -2.85
CA ASP A 92 9.92 -10.76 -3.10
C ASP A 92 9.39 -12.04 -3.78
N ILE A 93 8.22 -12.52 -3.34
CA ILE A 93 7.55 -13.67 -3.96
C ILE A 93 7.15 -13.33 -5.42
N SER A 94 6.64 -12.13 -5.66
CA SER A 94 6.28 -11.67 -7.02
C SER A 94 7.48 -11.70 -7.96
N GLU A 95 8.64 -11.21 -7.53
CA GLU A 95 9.88 -11.22 -8.33
C GLU A 95 10.36 -12.66 -8.61
N ALA A 96 10.28 -13.55 -7.62
CA ALA A 96 10.60 -14.96 -7.78
C ALA A 96 9.65 -15.68 -8.74
N VAL A 97 8.34 -15.37 -8.68
CA VAL A 97 7.33 -15.93 -9.58
C VAL A 97 7.58 -15.52 -11.03
N ASP A 98 7.89 -14.24 -11.28
CA ASP A 98 8.15 -13.75 -12.64
C ASP A 98 9.35 -14.45 -13.30
N SER A 99 10.41 -14.61 -12.53
CA SER A 99 11.62 -15.34 -12.97
C SER A 99 11.27 -16.77 -13.37
N GLN A 100 10.50 -17.48 -12.53
CA GLN A 100 10.10 -18.86 -12.80
C GLN A 100 9.12 -19.00 -13.98
N LEU A 101 8.21 -18.03 -14.15
CA LEU A 101 7.33 -17.97 -15.32
C LEU A 101 8.12 -17.78 -16.62
N SER A 102 9.14 -16.93 -16.59
CA SER A 102 10.03 -16.69 -17.73
C SER A 102 10.90 -17.91 -18.04
N ASP A 103 11.38 -18.62 -17.02
CA ASP A 103 12.08 -19.90 -17.18
C ASP A 103 11.19 -21.00 -17.77
N LEU A 104 9.92 -21.09 -17.35
CA LEU A 104 8.98 -22.05 -17.94
C LEU A 104 8.64 -21.71 -19.39
N LEU A 105 8.54 -20.42 -19.71
CA LEU A 105 8.29 -19.98 -21.08
C LEU A 105 9.45 -20.32 -22.01
N SER A 106 10.71 -20.15 -21.57
CA SER A 106 11.87 -20.56 -22.36
C SER A 106 11.93 -22.08 -22.56
N LYS A 107 11.62 -22.85 -21.51
CA LYS A 107 11.50 -24.31 -21.61
C LYS A 107 10.41 -24.74 -22.57
N LEU A 108 9.24 -24.09 -22.54
CA LEU A 108 8.17 -24.37 -23.49
C LEU A 108 8.63 -24.18 -24.94
N HIS A 109 9.37 -23.10 -25.22
CA HIS A 109 9.89 -22.83 -26.55
C HIS A 109 10.93 -23.88 -27.01
N ILE A 110 11.78 -24.36 -26.12
CA ILE A 110 12.71 -25.46 -26.43
C ILE A 110 11.94 -26.75 -26.71
N LEU A 111 10.95 -27.05 -25.87
CA LEU A 111 10.16 -28.27 -25.98
C LEU A 111 9.25 -28.26 -27.19
N SER A 112 8.76 -27.10 -27.67
CA SER A 112 7.96 -27.02 -28.88
C SER A 112 8.75 -27.27 -30.16
N GLN A 113 10.07 -27.05 -30.14
CA GLN A 113 10.97 -27.27 -31.27
C GLN A 113 11.69 -28.63 -31.24
N GLY A 114 11.82 -29.24 -30.06
CA GLY A 114 12.48 -30.54 -29.87
C GLY A 114 11.50 -31.71 -29.72
N ASP A 115 12.02 -32.92 -29.86
CA ASP A 115 11.26 -34.16 -29.61
C ASP A 115 11.42 -34.57 -28.14
N SER A 116 10.59 -34.00 -27.26
CA SER A 116 10.67 -34.23 -25.81
C SER A 116 9.57 -35.17 -25.30
N SER A 117 9.95 -35.99 -24.32
CA SER A 117 9.10 -37.04 -23.77
C SER A 117 7.88 -36.48 -23.04
N CYS A 118 6.75 -37.19 -23.10
CA CYS A 118 5.52 -36.82 -22.40
C CYS A 118 5.73 -36.64 -20.87
N SER A 119 6.64 -37.42 -20.29
CA SER A 119 7.01 -37.29 -18.87
C SER A 119 7.59 -35.92 -18.53
N GLU A 120 8.44 -35.36 -19.39
CA GLU A 120 9.07 -34.05 -19.18
C GLU A 120 8.03 -32.91 -19.22
N VAL A 121 7.09 -32.98 -20.16
CA VAL A 121 5.98 -32.03 -20.27
C VAL A 121 5.11 -32.03 -19.01
N THR A 122 4.82 -33.21 -18.44
CA THR A 122 4.00 -33.30 -17.22
C THR A 122 4.64 -32.67 -15.99
N VAL A 123 5.98 -32.63 -15.91
CA VAL A 123 6.71 -31.95 -14.83
C VAL A 123 6.48 -30.44 -14.92
N HIS A 124 6.55 -29.85 -16.12
CA HIS A 124 6.31 -28.43 -16.32
C HIS A 124 4.86 -28.02 -16.05
N VAL A 125 3.89 -28.89 -16.38
CA VAL A 125 2.49 -28.68 -15.98
C VAL A 125 2.35 -28.58 -14.46
N LYS A 126 2.98 -29.50 -13.71
CA LYS A 126 2.97 -29.47 -12.24
C LYS A 126 3.63 -28.20 -11.70
N SER A 127 4.80 -27.84 -12.20
CA SER A 127 5.48 -26.59 -11.79
C SER A 127 4.62 -25.34 -12.05
N THR A 128 3.84 -25.33 -13.13
CA THR A 128 2.92 -24.22 -13.43
C THR A 128 1.79 -24.14 -12.41
N ILE A 129 1.25 -25.29 -11.96
CA ILE A 129 0.25 -25.36 -10.88
C ILE A 129 0.84 -24.83 -9.57
N ASP A 130 2.06 -25.25 -9.22
CA ASP A 130 2.74 -24.79 -8.00
C ASP A 130 2.95 -23.26 -8.02
N ILE A 131 3.26 -22.68 -9.20
CA ILE A 131 3.34 -21.22 -9.37
C ILE A 131 1.98 -20.57 -9.11
N MET A 132 0.90 -21.09 -9.68
CA MET A 132 -0.45 -20.55 -9.50
C MET A 132 -0.87 -20.59 -8.03
N GLU A 133 -0.63 -21.70 -7.33
CA GLU A 133 -0.94 -21.82 -5.90
C GLU A 133 -0.16 -20.81 -5.05
N ARG A 134 1.12 -20.57 -5.34
CA ARG A 134 1.89 -19.54 -4.65
C ARG A 134 1.32 -18.15 -4.91
N CYS A 135 0.93 -17.85 -6.14
CA CYS A 135 0.28 -16.56 -6.45
C CYS A 135 -1.01 -16.39 -5.62
N MET A 136 -1.84 -17.43 -5.54
CA MET A 136 -3.06 -17.41 -4.72
C MET A 136 -2.77 -17.19 -3.24
N ARG A 137 -1.78 -17.91 -2.67
CA ARG A 137 -1.36 -17.70 -1.27
C ARG A 137 -0.83 -16.28 -1.02
N THR A 138 -0.12 -15.70 -1.99
CA THR A 138 0.35 -14.31 -1.88
C THR A 138 -0.79 -13.30 -1.99
N LEU A 139 -1.80 -13.55 -2.81
CA LEU A 139 -3.02 -12.73 -2.86
C LEU A 139 -3.78 -12.77 -1.54
N GLU A 140 -3.95 -13.95 -0.93
CA GLU A 140 -4.54 -14.10 0.41
C GLU A 140 -3.74 -13.33 1.48
N LEU A 141 -2.40 -13.38 1.39
CA LEU A 141 -1.52 -12.60 2.26
C LEU A 141 -1.77 -11.10 2.09
N LEU A 142 -1.84 -10.60 0.84
CA LEU A 142 -2.07 -9.19 0.53
C LEU A 142 -3.45 -8.71 1.00
N ASP A 143 -4.49 -9.54 0.89
CA ASP A 143 -5.83 -9.26 1.38
C ASP A 143 -5.88 -9.16 2.91
N SER A 144 -5.01 -9.90 3.61
CA SER A 144 -4.89 -9.81 5.07
C SER A 144 -4.24 -8.52 5.57
N VAL A 145 -3.48 -7.80 4.72
CA VAL A 145 -2.73 -6.60 5.12
C VAL A 145 -3.69 -5.44 5.44
N ARG A 146 -3.67 -4.98 6.69
CA ARG A 146 -4.46 -3.82 7.12
C ARG A 146 -3.65 -2.52 7.01
N LEU A 147 -4.06 -1.66 6.07
CA LEU A 147 -3.41 -0.38 5.81
C LEU A 147 -4.28 0.81 6.27
N PRO A 148 -3.79 1.71 7.16
CA PRO A 148 -4.54 2.87 7.63
C PRO A 148 -4.71 3.93 6.53
N TYR A 149 -5.62 4.90 6.75
CA TYR A 149 -6.07 5.83 5.69
C TYR A 149 -4.96 6.69 5.07
N ASN A 150 -3.97 7.01 5.88
CA ASN A 150 -2.83 7.86 5.57
C ASN A 150 -1.71 7.17 4.77
N CYS A 151 -1.71 5.83 4.64
CA CYS A 151 -0.71 5.08 3.89
C CYS A 151 -1.08 4.93 2.40
N GLU A 152 -1.13 6.05 1.67
CA GLU A 152 -1.51 6.05 0.25
C GLU A 152 -0.48 5.29 -0.62
N SER A 153 0.81 5.45 -0.33
CA SER A 153 1.90 4.76 -1.04
C SER A 153 1.80 3.24 -0.94
N GLU A 154 1.56 2.71 0.26
CA GLU A 154 1.52 1.28 0.54
C GLU A 154 0.24 0.65 0.00
N ARG A 155 -0.87 1.41 0.00
CA ARG A 155 -2.10 0.97 -0.67
C ARG A 155 -1.95 0.91 -2.17
N ALA A 156 -1.30 1.91 -2.76
CA ALA A 156 -0.97 1.89 -4.18
C ALA A 156 -0.01 0.72 -4.49
N CYS A 157 0.97 0.46 -3.63
CA CYS A 157 1.88 -0.68 -3.75
C CYS A 157 1.13 -2.02 -3.70
N ARG A 158 0.28 -2.23 -2.69
CA ARG A 158 -0.57 -3.42 -2.56
C ARG A 158 -1.43 -3.63 -3.80
N LYS A 159 -2.06 -2.58 -4.30
CA LYS A 159 -2.88 -2.65 -5.52
C LYS A 159 -2.05 -3.11 -6.72
N LYS A 160 -0.88 -2.49 -6.95
CA LYS A 160 0.02 -2.90 -8.03
C LYS A 160 0.43 -4.37 -7.91
N LEU A 161 0.78 -4.84 -6.72
CA LEU A 161 1.14 -6.24 -6.48
C LEU A 161 -0.02 -7.19 -6.80
N VAL A 162 -1.24 -6.84 -6.41
CA VAL A 162 -2.45 -7.62 -6.76
C VAL A 162 -2.63 -7.69 -8.27
N ASP A 163 -2.55 -6.55 -8.97
CA ASP A 163 -2.69 -6.50 -10.43
C ASP A 163 -1.62 -7.38 -11.11
N THR A 164 -0.36 -7.28 -10.66
CA THR A 164 0.76 -8.09 -11.18
C THR A 164 0.59 -9.60 -10.92
N LEU A 165 0.16 -10.00 -9.72
CA LEU A 165 -0.09 -11.41 -9.41
C LEU A 165 -1.25 -11.99 -10.22
N GLN A 166 -2.28 -11.19 -10.50
CA GLN A 166 -3.38 -11.60 -11.38
C GLN A 166 -2.91 -11.78 -12.83
N GLU A 167 -2.04 -10.89 -13.33
CA GLU A 167 -1.40 -11.07 -14.65
C GLU A 167 -0.57 -12.35 -14.72
N PHE A 168 0.18 -12.66 -13.65
CA PHE A 168 0.95 -13.91 -13.55
C PHE A 168 0.07 -15.15 -13.56
N LEU A 169 -1.07 -15.13 -12.86
CA LEU A 169 -2.05 -16.24 -12.92
C LEU A 169 -2.54 -16.47 -14.35
N VAL A 170 -2.91 -15.40 -15.07
CA VAL A 170 -3.36 -15.49 -16.46
C VAL A 170 -2.25 -16.05 -17.37
N ARG A 171 -1.00 -15.62 -17.16
CA ARG A 171 0.16 -16.12 -17.94
C ARG A 171 0.45 -17.59 -17.63
N ALA A 172 0.39 -17.98 -16.36
CA ALA A 172 0.57 -19.36 -15.92
C ALA A 172 -0.51 -20.27 -16.51
N ASP A 173 -1.78 -19.85 -16.50
CA ASP A 173 -2.88 -20.62 -17.11
C ASP A 173 -2.67 -20.85 -18.61
N LYS A 174 -2.22 -19.83 -19.34
CA LYS A 174 -1.88 -19.96 -20.77
C LYS A 174 -0.75 -20.95 -21.00
N LEU A 175 0.36 -20.81 -20.26
CA LEU A 175 1.50 -21.73 -20.36
C LEU A 175 1.09 -23.17 -20.06
N ARG A 176 0.26 -23.37 -19.02
CA ARG A 176 -0.27 -24.69 -18.67
C ARG A 176 -1.08 -25.29 -19.82
N ALA A 177 -1.95 -24.50 -20.45
CA ALA A 177 -2.74 -24.95 -21.58
C ALA A 177 -1.84 -25.38 -22.76
N GLU A 178 -0.79 -24.62 -23.05
CA GLU A 178 0.19 -24.94 -24.11
C GLU A 178 0.96 -26.23 -23.80
N PHE A 179 1.43 -26.42 -22.57
CA PHE A 179 2.05 -27.67 -22.16
C PHE A 179 1.10 -28.87 -22.29
N LEU A 180 -0.17 -28.70 -21.89
CA LEU A 180 -1.18 -29.76 -22.03
C LEU A 180 -1.49 -30.10 -23.49
N LEU A 181 -1.46 -29.11 -24.39
CA LEU A 181 -1.60 -29.35 -25.83
C LEU A 181 -0.42 -30.16 -26.37
N LEU A 182 0.82 -29.78 -26.03
CA LEU A 182 2.02 -30.53 -26.42
C LEU A 182 1.99 -31.99 -25.92
N ALA A 183 1.53 -32.21 -24.69
CA ALA A 183 1.39 -33.57 -24.14
C ALA A 183 0.35 -34.40 -24.92
N LYS A 184 -0.74 -33.78 -25.39
CA LYS A 184 -1.77 -34.46 -26.18
C LYS A 184 -1.31 -34.78 -27.60
N THR A 185 -0.52 -33.92 -28.23
CA THR A 185 -0.03 -34.14 -29.60
C THR A 185 1.00 -35.27 -29.69
N ARG A 186 1.61 -35.66 -28.57
CA ARG A 186 2.70 -36.66 -28.49
C ARG A 186 2.31 -38.01 -27.90
N ASN A 187 1.06 -38.18 -27.49
CA ASN A 187 0.47 -39.49 -27.17
C ASN A 187 -0.25 -40.04 -28.40
#